data_AF-A0A3M1EYE0-F1
#
_entry.id   AF-A0A3M1EYE0-F1
#
_cell.length_a   1.000
_cell.length_b   1.000
_cell.length_c   1.000
_cell.angle_alpha   90.00
_cell.angle_beta   90.00
_cell.angle_gamma   90.00
#
_symmetry.space_group_name_H-M   'P 1'
#
loop_
_entity.id
_entity.type
_entity.pdbx_description
1 polymer ?
#
loop_
_entity_poly.entity_id
_entity_poly.type
_entity_poly.pdbx_seq_one_letter_code
_entity_poly.pdbx_strand_id
1 'polypeptide(L)' 'MPTSAERLRVRPGNPYKLGATWDGLGVNFAIFSEHATRVDLCLFDDPEAT' A
#
# COMPACT_ATOMS: atom_id res chain seq x y z
N MET A 1 5.82 -0.42 23.96
CA MET A 1 4.59 -0.97 23.34
C MET A 1 3.85 0.15 22.63
N PRO A 2 4.11 0.45 21.35
CA PRO A 2 3.23 1.30 20.57
C PRO A 2 1.99 0.49 20.18
N THR A 3 0.88 0.75 20.87
CA THR A 3 -0.46 0.27 20.54
C THR A 3 -1.03 1.16 19.45
N SER A 4 -0.83 0.89 18.16
CA SER A 4 -1.42 1.73 17.09
C SER A 4 -1.40 1.04 15.73
N ALA A 5 -2.31 0.09 15.51
CA ALA A 5 -2.96 0.04 14.20
C ALA A 5 -3.87 1.27 14.13
N GLU A 6 -3.27 2.45 13.96
CA GLU A 6 -3.99 3.68 13.65
C GLU A 6 -4.81 3.36 12.41
N ARG A 7 -6.14 3.54 12.46
CA ARG A 7 -7.05 3.09 11.41
C ARG A 7 -6.55 3.57 10.04
N LEU A 8 -5.94 2.66 9.27
CA LEU A 8 -5.46 2.91 7.92
C LEU A 8 -6.67 3.37 7.11
N ARG A 9 -6.74 4.68 6.81
CA ARG A 9 -7.78 5.24 5.94
C ARG A 9 -7.42 4.93 4.51
N VAL A 10 -7.92 3.81 4.01
CA VAL A 10 -7.75 3.42 2.61
C VAL A 10 -8.56 4.37 1.72
N ARG A 11 -7.92 4.87 0.66
CA ARG A 11 -8.53 5.72 -0.37
C ARG A 11 -8.42 4.99 -1.72
N PRO A 12 -9.30 5.28 -2.69
CA PRO A 12 -9.26 4.64 -4.02
C PRO A 12 -7.95 4.85 -4.81
N GLY A 13 -7.18 5.90 -4.48
CA GLY A 13 -5.90 6.19 -5.15
C GLY A 13 -6.07 6.65 -6.59
N ASN A 14 -5.00 6.52 -7.37
CA ASN A 14 -4.92 6.79 -8.80
C ASN A 14 -4.30 5.57 -9.51
N PRO A 15 -4.92 5.04 -10.58
CA PRO A 15 -4.35 3.94 -11.36
C PRO A 15 -3.08 4.33 -12.13
N TYR A 16 -2.81 5.62 -12.28
CA TYR A 16 -1.66 6.15 -13.01
C TYR A 16 -0.45 6.38 -12.10
N LYS A 17 0.75 6.14 -12.64
CA LYS A 17 2.04 5.91 -11.96
C LYS A 17 2.09 4.55 -11.26
N LEU A 18 2.51 3.54 -12.01
CA LEU A 18 2.79 2.21 -11.48
C LEU A 18 3.85 2.27 -10.37
N GLY A 19 3.67 1.45 -9.34
CA GLY A 19 4.51 1.38 -8.16
C GLY A 19 3.92 2.12 -6.96
N ALA A 20 4.79 2.41 -5.98
CA ALA A 20 4.46 3.16 -4.77
C ALA A 20 4.93 4.61 -4.93
N THR A 21 4.00 5.57 -4.96
CA THR A 21 4.30 7.00 -5.10
C THR A 21 3.78 7.76 -3.89
N TRP A 22 4.65 8.56 -3.25
CA TRP A 22 4.23 9.49 -2.19
C TRP A 22 3.46 10.67 -2.79
N ASP A 23 2.24 10.94 -2.31
CA ASP A 23 1.36 11.99 -2.81
C ASP A 23 1.30 13.24 -1.90
N GLY A 24 2.09 13.26 -0.81
CA GLY A 24 2.10 14.34 0.18
C GLY A 24 1.22 14.09 1.40
N LEU A 25 0.20 13.23 1.28
CA LEU A 25 -0.74 12.86 2.34
C LEU A 25 -0.66 11.36 2.68
N GLY A 26 -0.01 10.57 1.84
CA GLY A 26 0.18 9.14 1.98
C GLY A 26 0.90 8.55 0.77
N VAL A 27 0.81 7.23 0.64
CA VAL A 27 1.41 6.48 -0.47
C VAL A 27 0.30 5.94 -1.36
N ASN A 28 0.37 6.26 -2.65
CA ASN A 28 -0.46 5.67 -3.70
C ASN A 28 0.23 4.42 -4.26
N PHE A 29 -0.46 3.27 -4.22
CA PHE A 29 0.00 2.02 -4.83
C PHE A 29 -0.80 1.73 -6.09
N ALA A 30 -0.13 1.63 -7.24
CA ALA A 30 -0.74 1.19 -8.49
C ALA A 30 0.03 -0.01 -9.05
N ILE A 31 -0.62 -1.17 -9.13
CA ILE A 31 -0.03 -2.42 -9.59
C ILE A 31 -0.83 -2.90 -10.79
N PHE A 32 -0.14 -3.20 -11.89
CA PHE A 32 -0.74 -3.84 -13.04
C PHE A 32 -0.59 -5.35 -12.92
N SER A 33 -1.68 -6.09 -13.16
CA SER A 33 -1.64 -7.53 -13.34
C SER A 33 -2.62 -7.94 -14.43
N GLU A 34 -2.14 -8.67 -15.43
CA GLU A 34 -2.96 -9.20 -16.52
C GLU A 34 -3.81 -10.41 -16.10
N HIS A 35 -3.37 -11.12 -15.06
CA HIS A 35 -3.94 -12.43 -14.67
C HIS A 35 -4.35 -12.54 -13.20
N ALA A 36 -4.06 -11.55 -12.34
CA ALA A 36 -4.40 -11.66 -10.93
C ALA A 36 -5.92 -11.66 -10.71
N THR A 37 -6.39 -12.61 -9.91
CA THR A 37 -7.78 -12.68 -9.44
C THR A 37 -7.99 -11.88 -8.16
N ARG A 38 -6.93 -11.68 -7.38
CA ARG A 38 -6.90 -10.84 -6.18
C ARG A 38 -5.48 -10.32 -5.95
N VAL A 39 -5.38 -9.13 -5.37
CA VAL A 39 -4.12 -8.52 -4.93
C VAL A 39 -4.28 -8.09 -3.48
N ASP A 40 -3.32 -8.50 -2.64
CA ASP A 40 -3.25 -8.15 -1.22
C ASP A 40 -2.00 -7.28 -1.00
N LEU A 41 -2.13 -6.16 -0.28
CA LEU A 41 -1.03 -5.27 0.07
C LEU A 41 -0.53 -5.60 1.49
N CYS A 42 0.69 -6.13 1.59
CA CYS A 42 1.34 -6.40 2.87
C CYS A 42 2.25 -5.22 3.25
N LEU A 43 2.05 -4.68 4.45
CA LEU A 43 2.89 -3.62 5.03
C LEU A 43 3.69 -4.21 6.18
N PHE A 44 4.99 -3.96 6.18
CA PHE A 44 5.93 -4.44 7.17
C PHE A 44 6.60 -3.24 7.86
N ASP A 45 6.83 -3.34 9.18
CA ASP A 45 7.45 -2.28 9.98
C ASP A 45 8.99 -2.35 9.93
N ASP A 46 9.54 -3.51 9.58
CA ASP A 46 10.97 -3.79 9.61
C ASP A 46 11.44 -4.45 8.29
N PRO A 47 12.63 -4.10 7.78
CA PRO A 47 13.16 -4.68 6.54
C PRO A 47 13.46 -6.19 6.62
N GLU A 48 13.63 -6.77 7.82
CA GLU A 48 13.82 -8.20 8.03
C GLU A 48 12.52 -8.94 8.40
N ALA A 49 11.38 -8.25 8.50
CA ALA A 49 10.09 -8.89 8.73
C ALA A 49 9.72 -9.78 7.52
N THR A 50 9.65 -11.09 7.75
CA THR A 50 9.40 -12.12 6.73
C THR A 50 8.02 -12.75 6.89
#